data_AF-A0A352PUP1-F1
#
_entry.id   AF-A0A352PUP1-F1
#
_cell.length_a   1.000
_cell.length_b   1.000
_cell.length_c   1.000
_cell.angle_alpha   90.00
_cell.angle_beta   90.00
_cell.angle_gamma   90.00
#
_symmetry.space_group_name_H-M   'P 1'
#
loop_
_entity.id
_entity.type
_entity.pdbx_description
1 polymer ?
#
loop_
_entity_poly.entity_id
_entity_poly.type
_entity_poly.pdbx_seq_one_letter_code
_entity_poly.pdbx_strand_id
1 'polypeptide(L)'
;HAVVAADACARNGFHLPPLGRELIDEAQSRARAGVIRSGNPLDLGDIYDLSFYFRVVEKALRQDDIDGVVFIHVSHMMVEREAARQLVGRLAELSLRFDKPVAMVIEVPLEERVLLEKISNFPFFLEPTEAVQALAVQAEFHQGNGTKPTRIRKDLPTSSLKEVEPWFGALERERRQPLLDEVLELLERTGIPIVPWHMAKNLDEAREAAAHMGFPVALKAVAPSLLHKSDKGGLALNVGDAESLQREWQRLHEVADDITGIVIQKMAPASRELIIGAKRDPSFGPV
;
A
#
# COMPACT_ATOMS: atom_id res chain seq x y z
N HIS A 1 22.18 -3.91 -4.26
CA HIS A 1 21.22 -2.81 -3.96
C HIS A 1 21.51 -1.52 -4.75
N ALA A 2 22.75 -1.01 -4.81
CA ALA A 2 23.05 0.26 -5.49
C ALA A 2 22.64 0.31 -6.99
N VAL A 3 22.93 -0.74 -7.78
CA VAL A 3 22.53 -0.82 -9.20
C VAL A 3 21.00 -0.79 -9.35
N VAL A 4 20.29 -1.57 -8.52
CA VAL A 4 18.81 -1.62 -8.52
C VAL A 4 18.21 -0.26 -8.19
N ALA A 5 18.80 0.47 -7.24
CA ALA A 5 18.39 1.82 -6.87
C ALA A 5 18.61 2.80 -8.03
N ALA A 6 19.76 2.75 -8.71
CA ALA A 6 20.05 3.59 -9.86
C ALA A 6 19.07 3.34 -11.01
N ASP A 7 18.77 2.08 -11.32
CA ASP A 7 17.77 1.71 -12.33
C ASP A 7 16.36 2.16 -11.93
N ALA A 8 16.02 2.08 -10.64
CA ALA A 8 14.75 2.61 -10.13
C ALA A 8 14.68 4.13 -10.29
N CYS A 9 15.77 4.86 -9.99
CA CYS A 9 15.86 6.30 -10.19
C CYS A 9 15.60 6.67 -11.65
N ALA A 10 16.33 6.04 -12.58
CA ALA A 10 16.18 6.28 -14.02
C ALA A 10 14.74 6.02 -14.51
N ARG A 11 14.10 4.93 -14.07
CA ARG A 11 12.71 4.60 -14.44
C ARG A 11 11.68 5.60 -13.92
N ASN A 12 11.95 6.25 -12.79
CA ASN A 12 11.06 7.25 -12.20
C ASN A 12 11.45 8.69 -12.56
N GLY A 13 12.33 8.88 -13.56
CA GLY A 13 12.72 10.20 -14.06
C GLY A 13 13.71 10.96 -13.17
N PHE A 14 14.30 10.31 -12.17
CA PHE A 14 15.35 10.93 -11.36
C PHE A 14 16.69 10.93 -12.11
N HIS A 15 17.44 12.02 -11.93
CA HIS A 15 18.81 12.14 -12.38
C HIS A 15 19.77 11.95 -11.20
N LEU A 16 20.88 11.24 -11.43
CA LEU A 16 21.94 11.05 -10.44
C LEU A 16 23.10 12.02 -10.76
N PRO A 17 23.13 13.24 -10.17
CA PRO A 17 24.18 14.22 -10.45
C PRO A 17 25.55 13.74 -9.94
N PRO A 18 26.65 14.20 -10.55
CA PRO A 18 27.99 13.88 -10.08
C PRO A 18 28.20 14.43 -8.67
N LEU A 19 28.75 13.62 -7.77
CA LEU A 19 29.05 14.06 -6.42
C LEU A 19 30.27 14.99 -6.41
N GLY A 20 30.24 16.00 -5.53
CA GLY A 20 31.38 16.90 -5.33
C GLY A 20 32.66 16.16 -4.94
N ARG A 21 33.80 16.62 -5.47
CA ARG A 21 35.13 15.98 -5.27
C ARG A 21 35.48 15.77 -3.81
N GLU A 22 35.17 16.73 -2.94
CA GLU A 22 35.44 16.62 -1.50
C GLU A 22 34.75 15.41 -0.86
N LEU A 23 33.51 15.12 -1.26
CA LEU A 23 32.75 13.97 -0.74
C LEU A 23 33.35 12.65 -1.24
N ILE A 24 33.74 12.60 -2.52
CA ILE A 24 34.39 11.44 -3.12
C ILE A 24 35.74 11.16 -2.44
N ASP A 25 36.56 12.19 -2.26
CA ASP A 25 37.90 12.07 -1.66
C ASP A 25 37.79 11.59 -0.21
N GLU A 26 36.82 12.11 0.56
CA GLU A 26 36.56 11.65 1.92
C GLU A 26 36.10 10.19 1.96
N ALA A 27 35.18 9.78 1.09
CA ALA A 27 34.74 8.39 0.95
C ALA A 27 35.91 7.45 0.63
N GLN A 28 36.77 7.85 -0.31
CA GLN A 28 37.94 7.07 -0.73
C GLN A 28 39.03 7.01 0.34
N SER A 29 39.19 8.05 1.15
CA SER A 29 40.22 8.08 2.22
C SER A 29 40.07 6.95 3.26
N ARG A 30 38.86 6.40 3.39
CA ARG A 30 38.53 5.33 4.35
C ARG A 30 38.27 3.97 3.69
N ALA A 31 38.09 3.93 2.38
CA ALA A 31 37.89 2.68 1.65
C ALA A 31 39.22 1.93 1.50
N ARG A 32 39.25 0.64 1.85
CA ARG A 32 40.43 -0.20 1.61
C ARG A 32 40.50 -0.60 0.13
N ALA A 33 41.50 -0.07 -0.57
CA ALA A 33 42.01 -0.50 -1.88
C ALA A 33 41.00 -0.73 -3.05
N GLY A 34 40.88 0.27 -3.93
CA GLY A 34 41.29 0.09 -5.33
C GLY A 34 40.29 -0.34 -6.40
N VAL A 35 39.04 -0.72 -6.11
CA VAL A 35 38.10 -1.16 -7.17
C VAL A 35 36.68 -0.63 -6.97
N ILE A 36 36.48 0.69 -6.86
CA ILE A 36 35.15 1.28 -7.06
C ILE A 36 35.33 2.61 -7.76
N ARG A 37 34.71 2.78 -8.95
CA ARG A 37 34.55 4.12 -9.54
C ARG A 37 33.59 4.89 -8.63
N SER A 38 34.14 5.68 -7.72
CA SER A 38 33.33 6.54 -6.85
C SER A 38 32.60 7.56 -7.71
N GLY A 39 31.29 7.45 -7.77
CA GLY A 39 30.40 8.31 -8.53
C GLY A 39 29.07 8.42 -7.81
N ASN A 40 27.99 8.57 -8.58
CA ASN A 40 26.63 8.49 -8.05
C ASN A 40 25.91 7.33 -8.75
N PRO A 41 25.62 6.20 -8.07
CA PRO A 41 25.65 6.00 -6.61
C PRO A 41 27.05 5.94 -5.96
N LEU A 42 27.13 6.38 -4.71
CA LEU A 42 28.33 6.25 -3.88
C LEU A 42 28.30 4.94 -3.09
N ASP A 43 29.17 4.00 -3.48
CA ASP A 43 29.35 2.74 -2.77
C ASP A 43 30.50 2.87 -1.77
N LEU A 44 30.21 2.64 -0.48
CA LEU A 44 31.17 2.72 0.61
C LEU A 44 31.84 1.37 0.92
N GLY A 45 31.44 0.29 0.23
CA GLY A 45 32.00 -1.05 0.40
C GLY A 45 31.95 -1.53 1.85
N ASP A 46 33.06 -2.11 2.31
CA ASP A 46 33.20 -2.72 3.65
C ASP A 46 33.46 -1.72 4.79
N ILE A 47 33.13 -0.44 4.62
CA ILE A 47 33.24 0.54 5.72
C ILE A 47 32.04 0.32 6.64
N TYR A 48 32.22 -0.23 7.83
CA TYR A 48 31.17 -0.39 8.85
C TYR A 48 31.31 0.70 9.93
N ASP A 49 30.97 1.96 9.58
CA ASP A 49 30.98 3.10 10.51
C ASP A 49 29.73 3.96 10.28
N LEU A 50 28.71 3.78 11.13
CA LEU A 50 27.45 4.52 11.04
C LEU A 50 27.62 6.03 11.22
N SER A 51 28.64 6.47 11.98
CA SER A 51 28.93 7.90 12.14
C SER A 51 29.55 8.47 10.87
N PHE A 52 30.30 7.66 10.12
CA PHE A 52 30.78 8.02 8.81
C PHE A 52 29.65 8.14 7.80
N TYR A 53 28.73 7.17 7.76
CA TYR A 53 27.55 7.22 6.89
C TYR A 53 26.72 8.49 7.11
N PHE A 54 26.47 8.84 8.37
CA PHE A 54 25.76 10.07 8.72
C PHE A 54 26.44 11.31 8.13
N ARG A 55 27.78 11.42 8.26
CA ARG A 55 28.54 12.56 7.70
C ARG A 55 28.47 12.61 6.18
N VAL A 56 28.52 11.46 5.51
CA VAL A 56 28.39 11.37 4.05
C VAL A 56 27.03 11.89 3.59
N VAL A 57 25.94 11.46 4.25
CA VAL A 57 24.59 11.95 3.95
C VAL A 57 24.47 13.45 4.25
N GLU A 58 24.98 13.93 5.38
CA GLU A 58 24.98 15.35 5.72
C GLU A 58 25.69 16.19 4.64
N LYS A 59 26.85 15.75 4.16
CA LYS A 59 27.60 16.45 3.11
C LYS A 59 26.87 16.42 1.77
N ALA A 60 26.25 15.30 1.40
CA ALA A 60 25.44 15.21 0.18
C ALA A 60 24.27 16.19 0.23
N LEU A 61 23.52 16.26 1.34
CA LEU A 61 22.38 17.17 1.50
C LEU A 61 22.77 18.66 1.46
N ARG A 62 24.00 19.00 1.82
CA ARG A 62 24.54 20.37 1.72
C ARG A 62 24.81 20.84 0.29
N GLN A 63 24.90 19.94 -0.69
CA GLN A 63 25.16 20.31 -2.08
C GLN A 63 23.89 20.84 -2.74
N ASP A 64 23.98 21.99 -3.40
CA ASP A 64 22.82 22.67 -4.00
C ASP A 64 22.21 21.89 -5.18
N ASP A 65 23.00 21.04 -5.84
CA ASP A 65 22.59 20.19 -6.97
C ASP A 65 22.03 18.82 -6.53
N ILE A 66 21.92 18.57 -5.23
CA ILE A 66 21.32 17.37 -4.66
C ILE A 66 19.96 17.74 -4.04
N ASP A 67 18.88 17.26 -4.64
CA ASP A 67 17.52 17.49 -4.14
C ASP A 67 17.10 16.47 -3.06
N GLY A 68 17.73 15.31 -3.00
CA GLY A 68 17.39 14.25 -2.04
C GLY A 68 18.40 13.09 -2.07
N VAL A 69 18.31 12.21 -1.08
CA VAL A 69 19.26 11.09 -0.90
C VAL A 69 18.49 9.79 -0.71
N VAL A 70 18.89 8.74 -1.45
CA VAL A 70 18.52 7.36 -1.13
C VAL A 70 19.66 6.75 -0.32
N PHE A 71 19.44 6.53 0.97
CA PHE A 71 20.40 5.91 1.86
C PHE A 71 20.11 4.43 1.96
N ILE A 72 21.07 3.58 1.60
CA ILE A 72 20.90 2.12 1.63
C ILE A 72 21.86 1.54 2.66
N HIS A 73 21.30 0.88 3.66
CA HIS A 73 22.06 0.16 4.67
C HIS A 73 21.53 -1.28 4.79
N VAL A 74 22.37 -2.22 4.36
CA VAL A 74 22.12 -3.65 4.52
C VAL A 74 22.99 -4.12 5.67
N SER A 75 22.38 -4.37 6.83
CA SER A 75 23.11 -4.85 8.00
C SER A 75 22.96 -6.36 8.15
N HIS A 76 24.07 -7.09 8.06
CA HIS A 76 24.12 -8.52 8.34
C HIS A 76 24.58 -8.84 9.77
N MET A 77 24.90 -7.83 10.60
CA MET A 77 25.51 -8.04 11.92
C MET A 77 24.59 -7.63 13.07
N MET A 78 24.35 -8.57 14.00
CA MET A 78 23.54 -8.37 15.21
C MET A 78 24.01 -7.23 16.14
N VAL A 79 25.27 -6.79 16.00
CA VAL A 79 25.95 -5.88 16.94
C VAL A 79 25.53 -4.41 16.77
N GLU A 80 24.86 -4.05 15.67
CA GLU A 80 24.61 -2.65 15.32
C GLU A 80 23.18 -2.15 15.58
N ARG A 81 22.29 -2.97 16.15
CA ARG A 81 20.84 -2.68 16.23
C ARG A 81 20.52 -1.32 16.86
N GLU A 82 21.10 -1.02 18.03
CA GLU A 82 20.85 0.25 18.72
C GLU A 82 21.43 1.46 17.95
N ALA A 83 22.63 1.30 17.41
CA ALA A 83 23.29 2.37 16.67
C ALA A 83 22.58 2.64 15.31
N ALA A 84 22.02 1.60 14.69
CA ALA A 84 21.19 1.70 13.49
C ALA A 84 19.88 2.46 13.80
N ARG A 85 19.20 2.17 14.93
CA ARG A 85 18.03 2.95 15.37
C ARG A 85 18.36 4.43 15.54
N GLN A 86 19.47 4.73 16.21
CA GLN A 86 19.92 6.11 16.39
C GLN A 86 20.28 6.78 15.07
N LEU A 87 20.80 6.02 14.09
CA LEU A 87 21.07 6.54 12.75
C LEU A 87 19.78 6.96 12.05
N VAL A 88 18.70 6.16 12.12
CA VAL A 88 17.39 6.51 11.53
C VAL A 88 16.89 7.86 12.03
N GLY A 89 16.84 8.03 13.36
CA GLY A 89 16.39 9.29 13.96
C GLY A 89 17.24 10.48 13.53
N ARG A 90 18.57 10.33 13.54
CA ARG A 90 19.48 11.40 13.12
C ARG A 90 19.38 11.74 11.63
N LEU A 91 19.21 10.74 10.75
CA LEU A 91 19.00 10.99 9.32
C LEU A 91 17.66 11.69 9.05
N ALA A 92 16.63 11.38 9.83
CA ALA A 92 15.34 12.08 9.78
C ALA A 92 15.50 13.56 10.17
N GLU A 93 16.25 13.84 11.23
CA GLU A 93 16.58 15.22 11.63
C GLU A 93 17.34 15.97 10.52
N LEU A 94 18.29 15.32 9.84
CA LEU A 94 18.98 15.93 8.69
C LEU A 94 18.02 16.26 7.55
N SER A 95 17.11 15.34 7.22
CA SER A 95 16.12 15.55 6.16
C SER A 95 15.28 16.79 6.42
N LEU A 96 14.79 16.94 7.66
CA LEU A 96 14.02 18.11 8.08
C LEU A 96 14.86 19.39 8.12
N ARG A 97 16.10 19.30 8.59
CA ARG A 97 17.01 20.46 8.71
C ARG A 97 17.39 21.06 7.36
N PHE A 98 17.64 20.22 6.36
CA PHE A 98 18.03 20.65 5.01
C PHE A 98 16.84 20.83 4.07
N ASP A 99 15.63 20.50 4.50
CA ASP A 99 14.41 20.51 3.68
C ASP A 99 14.57 19.69 2.39
N LYS A 100 15.22 18.52 2.52
CA LYS A 100 15.54 17.61 1.41
C LYS A 100 15.22 16.17 1.84
N PRO A 101 14.46 15.39 1.06
CA PRO A 101 14.06 14.05 1.47
C PRO A 101 15.24 13.08 1.53
N VAL A 102 15.24 12.25 2.57
CA VAL A 102 16.16 11.12 2.74
C VAL A 102 15.35 9.83 2.76
N ALA A 103 15.34 9.06 1.68
CA ALA A 103 14.67 7.76 1.66
C ALA A 103 15.62 6.67 2.19
N MET A 104 15.26 6.07 3.31
CA MET A 104 16.11 5.10 4.01
C MET A 104 15.69 3.67 3.64
N VAL A 105 16.59 2.92 3.02
CA VAL A 105 16.43 1.49 2.77
C VAL A 105 17.23 0.75 3.82
N ILE A 106 16.54 0.08 4.74
CA ILE A 106 17.16 -0.53 5.92
C ILE A 106 16.74 -2.00 5.97
N GLU A 107 17.68 -2.88 5.65
CA GLU A 107 17.46 -4.31 5.77
C GLU A 107 17.81 -4.75 7.19
N VAL A 108 16.79 -5.20 7.93
CA VAL A 108 16.90 -5.69 9.31
C VAL A 108 16.01 -6.91 9.53
N PRO A 109 16.31 -7.76 10.54
CA PRO A 109 15.41 -8.85 10.95
C PRO A 109 14.01 -8.35 11.35
N LEU A 110 13.01 -9.22 11.24
CA LEU A 110 11.60 -8.88 11.49
C LEU A 110 11.36 -8.29 12.89
N GLU A 111 12.02 -8.81 13.93
CA GLU A 111 11.83 -8.31 15.29
C GLU A 111 12.33 -6.88 15.44
N GLU A 112 13.42 -6.56 14.75
CA GLU A 112 14.04 -5.23 14.76
C GLU A 112 13.20 -4.23 13.95
N ARG A 113 12.64 -4.68 12.83
CA ARG A 113 11.70 -3.88 12.02
C ARG A 113 10.50 -3.43 12.85
N VAL A 114 9.85 -4.34 13.56
CA VAL A 114 8.67 -4.02 14.38
C VAL A 114 9.00 -2.98 15.46
N LEU A 115 10.22 -3.01 16.00
CA LEU A 115 10.67 -2.00 16.95
C LEU A 115 10.91 -0.65 16.27
N LEU A 116 11.60 -0.63 15.13
CA LEU A 116 11.85 0.58 14.34
C LEU A 116 10.55 1.27 13.91
N GLU A 117 9.56 0.50 13.44
CA GLU A 117 8.23 1.04 13.07
C GLU A 117 7.50 1.68 14.25
N LYS A 118 7.74 1.23 15.49
CA LYS A 118 7.12 1.79 16.70
C LYS A 118 7.78 3.06 17.20
N ILE A 119 9.09 3.21 16.97
CA ILE A 119 9.88 4.32 17.53
C ILE A 119 10.20 5.41 16.51
N SER A 120 10.19 5.09 15.21
CA SER A 120 10.46 6.04 14.13
C SER A 120 9.17 6.64 13.59
N ASN A 121 9.09 7.97 13.61
CA ASN A 121 8.03 8.72 12.91
C ASN A 121 8.41 9.04 11.45
N PHE A 122 9.51 8.47 10.96
CA PHE A 122 10.05 8.74 9.63
C PHE A 122 10.03 7.46 8.78
N PRO A 123 9.61 7.52 7.50
CA PRO A 123 9.49 6.34 6.65
C PRO A 123 10.85 5.70 6.35
N PHE A 124 10.88 4.38 6.43
CA PHE A 124 11.97 3.55 5.90
C PHE A 124 11.38 2.41 5.08
N PHE A 125 12.20 1.84 4.20
CA PHE A 125 11.80 0.87 3.19
C PHE A 125 12.69 -0.36 3.29
N LEU A 126 12.18 -1.50 2.81
CA LEU A 126 12.98 -2.72 2.71
C LEU A 126 13.65 -2.83 1.35
N GLU A 127 13.01 -2.29 0.31
CA GLU A 127 13.51 -2.38 -1.05
C GLU A 127 13.85 -1.01 -1.63
N PRO A 128 14.98 -0.88 -2.36
CA PRO A 128 15.32 0.38 -3.02
C PRO A 128 14.27 0.88 -4.01
N THR A 129 13.55 -0.03 -4.67
CA THR A 129 12.48 0.33 -5.61
C THR A 129 11.32 1.03 -4.91
N GLU A 130 10.92 0.58 -3.72
CA GLU A 130 9.87 1.20 -2.92
C GLU A 130 10.28 2.59 -2.45
N ALA A 131 11.52 2.73 -1.96
CA ALA A 131 12.09 4.00 -1.54
C ALA A 131 12.07 5.04 -2.67
N VAL A 132 12.51 4.65 -3.87
CA VAL A 132 12.51 5.55 -5.03
C VAL A 132 11.09 5.88 -5.50
N GLN A 133 10.16 4.93 -5.47
CA GLN A 133 8.75 5.20 -5.78
C GLN A 133 8.14 6.22 -4.82
N ALA A 134 8.43 6.09 -3.52
CA ALA A 134 7.94 7.05 -2.52
C ALA A 134 8.50 8.45 -2.78
N LEU A 135 9.79 8.57 -3.12
CA LEU A 135 10.39 9.83 -3.54
C LEU A 135 9.73 10.39 -4.80
N ALA A 136 9.40 9.55 -5.79
CA ALA A 136 8.74 10.00 -7.02
C ALA A 136 7.39 10.65 -6.72
N VAL A 137 6.56 9.99 -5.90
CA VAL A 137 5.27 10.53 -5.45
C VAL A 137 5.46 11.84 -4.66
N GLN A 138 6.46 11.91 -3.80
CA GLN A 138 6.77 13.12 -3.05
C GLN A 138 7.22 14.28 -3.96
N ALA A 139 8.06 13.99 -4.95
CA ALA A 139 8.54 14.97 -5.93
C ALA A 139 7.39 15.50 -6.80
N GLU A 140 6.53 14.62 -7.31
CA GLU A 140 5.31 15.00 -8.04
C GLU A 140 4.41 15.90 -7.19
N PHE A 141 4.18 15.51 -5.92
CA PHE A 141 3.38 16.28 -4.98
C PHE A 141 3.98 17.68 -4.74
N HIS A 142 5.30 17.77 -4.51
CA HIS A 142 6.00 19.03 -4.28
C HIS A 142 5.98 19.95 -5.52
N GLN A 143 6.15 19.39 -6.71
CA GLN A 143 6.08 20.12 -7.98
C GLN A 143 4.66 20.59 -8.33
N GLY A 144 3.64 20.19 -7.56
CA GLY A 144 2.23 20.51 -7.81
C GLY A 144 1.61 19.72 -8.98
N ASN A 145 2.33 18.73 -9.52
CA ASN A 145 1.89 17.83 -10.58
C ASN A 145 1.21 16.57 -10.02
N GLY A 146 1.51 16.21 -8.77
CA GLY A 146 0.76 15.19 -8.05
C GLY A 146 -0.67 15.64 -7.86
N THR A 147 -1.61 14.70 -7.88
CA THR A 147 -2.94 14.94 -7.33
C THR A 147 -2.74 15.43 -5.90
N LYS A 148 -2.90 16.75 -5.66
CA LYS A 148 -3.07 17.27 -4.29
C LYS A 148 -4.04 16.30 -3.63
N PRO A 149 -3.71 15.64 -2.50
CA PRO A 149 -4.61 14.70 -1.88
C PRO A 149 -5.89 15.49 -1.76
N THR A 150 -6.88 15.05 -2.54
CA THR A 150 -8.14 15.75 -2.68
C THR A 150 -8.56 15.90 -1.24
N ARG A 151 -8.57 17.15 -0.72
CA ARG A 151 -8.95 17.43 0.67
C ARG A 151 -10.07 16.47 0.97
N ILE A 152 -9.85 15.52 1.90
CA ILE A 152 -10.86 14.51 2.24
C ILE A 152 -12.15 15.31 2.32
N ARG A 153 -13.08 15.06 1.38
CA ARG A 153 -14.32 15.82 1.31
C ARG A 153 -14.89 15.75 2.73
N LYS A 154 -15.02 16.89 3.40
CA LYS A 154 -15.65 16.94 4.74
C LYS A 154 -17.10 16.47 4.67
N ASP A 155 -17.64 16.51 3.47
CA ASP A 155 -18.85 15.92 2.94
C ASP A 155 -18.64 14.42 2.64
N LEU A 156 -18.06 13.68 3.60
CA LEU A 156 -18.48 12.30 3.76
C LEU A 156 -19.99 12.35 3.91
N PRO A 157 -20.78 11.69 3.05
CA PRO A 157 -22.22 11.70 3.16
C PRO A 157 -22.58 11.37 4.59
N THR A 158 -23.14 12.36 5.30
CA THR A 158 -23.75 12.14 6.61
C THR A 158 -25.11 11.52 6.36
N SER A 159 -25.15 10.42 5.61
CA SER A 159 -26.23 9.47 5.73
C SER A 159 -26.44 9.22 7.21
N SER A 160 -27.63 9.54 7.70
CA SER A 160 -27.84 9.50 9.13
C SER A 160 -27.70 8.05 9.57
N LEU A 161 -26.77 7.74 10.48
CA LEU A 161 -26.66 6.41 11.08
C LEU A 161 -28.04 5.93 11.62
N LYS A 162 -28.92 6.89 11.94
CA LYS A 162 -30.32 6.70 12.30
C LYS A 162 -31.15 5.91 11.27
N GLU A 163 -30.85 6.00 9.97
CA GLU A 163 -31.57 5.24 8.94
C GLU A 163 -31.21 3.75 8.93
N VAL A 164 -30.00 3.40 9.40
CA VAL A 164 -29.47 2.02 9.38
C VAL A 164 -29.47 1.38 10.78
N GLU A 165 -29.65 2.15 11.85
CA GLU A 165 -29.80 1.69 13.24
C GLU A 165 -30.84 0.57 13.41
N PRO A 166 -32.07 0.65 12.84
CA PRO A 166 -33.06 -0.42 12.97
C PRO A 166 -32.57 -1.76 12.38
N TRP A 167 -31.72 -1.70 11.36
CA TRP A 167 -31.18 -2.85 10.67
C TRP A 167 -30.16 -3.60 11.53
N PHE A 168 -29.24 -2.89 12.18
CA PHE A 168 -28.34 -3.47 13.16
C PHE A 168 -29.09 -4.12 14.34
N GLY A 169 -30.12 -3.44 14.86
CA GLY A 169 -30.96 -4.00 15.92
C GLY A 169 -31.72 -5.27 15.49
N ALA A 170 -32.03 -5.42 14.19
CA ALA A 170 -32.64 -6.66 13.66
C ALA A 170 -31.62 -7.81 13.60
N LEU A 171 -30.43 -7.55 13.04
CA LEU A 171 -29.35 -8.53 12.95
C LEU A 171 -28.92 -9.04 14.33
N GLU A 172 -28.85 -8.17 15.33
CA GLU A 172 -28.54 -8.53 16.73
C GLU A 172 -29.61 -9.44 17.34
N ARG A 173 -30.89 -9.11 17.15
CA ARG A 173 -32.02 -9.95 17.61
C ARG A 173 -32.03 -11.33 16.96
N GLU A 174 -31.70 -11.39 15.68
CA GLU A 174 -31.61 -12.62 14.89
C GLU A 174 -30.31 -13.39 15.12
N ARG A 175 -29.34 -12.79 15.81
CA ARG A 175 -28.00 -13.36 16.11
C ARG A 175 -27.28 -13.87 14.87
N ARG A 176 -27.40 -13.13 13.75
CA ARG A 176 -26.77 -13.48 12.48
C ARG A 176 -25.92 -12.32 11.94
N GLN A 177 -24.97 -12.67 11.09
CA GLN A 177 -24.23 -11.69 10.31
C GLN A 177 -25.07 -11.22 9.11
N PRO A 178 -24.87 -9.98 8.64
CA PRO A 178 -25.50 -9.52 7.41
C PRO A 178 -24.99 -10.33 6.21
N LEU A 179 -25.88 -10.58 5.26
CA LEU A 179 -25.58 -11.15 3.96
C LEU A 179 -24.92 -10.09 3.06
N LEU A 180 -24.36 -10.54 1.93
CA LEU A 180 -23.58 -9.68 1.04
C LEU A 180 -24.39 -8.51 0.47
N ASP A 181 -25.62 -8.77 0.02
CA ASP A 181 -26.54 -7.74 -0.48
C ASP A 181 -26.93 -6.73 0.60
N GLU A 182 -27.18 -7.20 1.82
CA GLU A 182 -27.44 -6.32 2.96
C GLU A 182 -26.23 -5.40 3.22
N VAL A 183 -25.00 -5.93 3.14
CA VAL A 183 -23.79 -5.12 3.29
C VAL A 183 -23.64 -4.12 2.14
N LEU A 184 -23.89 -4.51 0.89
CA LEU A 184 -23.76 -3.59 -0.25
C LEU A 184 -24.77 -2.44 -0.17
N GLU A 185 -26.03 -2.74 0.18
CA GLU A 185 -27.05 -1.71 0.41
C GLU A 185 -26.69 -0.81 1.62
N LEU A 186 -26.10 -1.36 2.69
CA LEU A 186 -25.58 -0.55 3.80
C LEU A 186 -24.52 0.45 3.31
N LEU A 187 -23.58 0.01 2.48
CA LEU A 187 -22.51 0.88 1.96
C LEU A 187 -23.08 2.01 1.10
N GLU A 188 -24.06 1.71 0.23
CA GLU A 188 -24.74 2.72 -0.58
C GLU A 188 -25.51 3.73 0.28
N ARG A 189 -26.30 3.23 1.25
CA ARG A 189 -27.05 4.08 2.19
C ARG A 189 -26.13 4.94 3.02
N THR A 190 -24.94 4.44 3.36
CA THR A 190 -23.92 5.19 4.10
C THR A 190 -23.07 6.11 3.22
N GLY A 191 -23.36 6.12 1.92
CA GLY A 191 -22.68 6.88 0.89
C GLY A 191 -21.20 6.54 0.73
N ILE A 192 -20.80 5.34 1.12
CA ILE A 192 -19.51 4.76 0.75
C ILE A 192 -19.62 4.33 -0.72
N PRO A 193 -18.84 4.94 -1.64
CA PRO A 193 -18.94 4.62 -3.05
C PRO A 193 -18.48 3.18 -3.29
N ILE A 194 -19.32 2.40 -3.95
CA ILE A 194 -19.04 1.04 -4.39
C ILE A 194 -19.23 0.92 -5.90
N VAL A 195 -18.61 -0.09 -6.50
CA VAL A 195 -18.83 -0.42 -7.91
C VAL A 195 -20.27 -0.87 -8.15
N PRO A 196 -20.84 -0.61 -9.34
CA PRO A 196 -22.21 -1.03 -9.68
C PRO A 196 -22.44 -2.52 -9.40
N TRP A 197 -23.58 -2.84 -8.82
CA TRP A 197 -23.98 -4.21 -8.49
C TRP A 197 -25.50 -4.40 -8.62
N HIS A 198 -25.93 -5.65 -8.70
CA HIS A 198 -27.34 -6.03 -8.76
C HIS A 198 -27.51 -7.43 -8.14
N MET A 199 -28.56 -7.61 -7.34
CA MET A 199 -28.96 -8.93 -6.83
C MET A 199 -29.88 -9.61 -7.84
N ALA A 200 -29.36 -10.60 -8.58
CA ALA A 200 -30.14 -11.38 -9.53
C ALA A 200 -30.72 -12.64 -8.86
N LYS A 201 -32.01 -12.88 -9.09
CA LYS A 201 -32.76 -14.07 -8.65
C LYS A 201 -32.91 -15.13 -9.74
N ASN A 202 -32.66 -14.76 -11.00
CA ASN A 202 -32.66 -15.67 -12.14
C ASN A 202 -31.59 -15.26 -13.16
N LEU A 203 -31.35 -16.15 -14.14
CA LEU A 203 -30.31 -15.96 -15.15
C LEU A 203 -30.59 -14.75 -16.06
N ASP A 204 -31.86 -14.43 -16.33
CA ASP A 204 -32.21 -13.31 -17.20
C ASP A 204 -31.91 -11.97 -16.54
N GLU A 205 -32.26 -11.80 -15.25
CA GLU A 205 -31.84 -10.65 -14.44
C GLU A 205 -30.31 -10.52 -14.39
N ALA A 206 -29.59 -11.65 -14.27
CA ALA A 206 -28.13 -11.64 -14.24
C ALA A 206 -27.51 -11.14 -15.56
N ARG A 207 -28.07 -11.60 -16.69
CA ARG A 207 -27.65 -11.17 -18.03
C ARG A 207 -27.96 -9.70 -18.26
N GLU A 208 -29.14 -9.25 -17.88
CA GLU A 208 -29.55 -7.86 -17.99
C GLU A 208 -28.63 -6.95 -17.17
N ALA A 209 -28.36 -7.31 -15.91
CA ALA A 209 -27.45 -6.55 -15.04
C ALA A 209 -26.04 -6.47 -15.61
N ALA A 210 -25.48 -7.60 -16.08
CA ALA A 210 -24.14 -7.63 -16.66
C ALA A 210 -24.05 -6.82 -17.97
N ALA A 211 -25.10 -6.85 -18.80
CA ALA A 211 -25.16 -6.04 -20.03
C ALA A 211 -25.19 -4.54 -19.71
N HIS A 212 -25.96 -4.13 -18.70
CA HIS A 212 -26.04 -2.72 -18.29
C HIS A 212 -24.74 -2.20 -17.66
N MET A 213 -24.07 -3.00 -16.82
CA MET A 213 -22.79 -2.62 -16.19
C MET A 213 -21.59 -2.74 -17.13
N GLY A 214 -21.73 -3.58 -18.17
CA GLY A 214 -20.67 -4.03 -19.04
C GLY A 214 -19.73 -5.04 -18.37
N PHE A 215 -19.10 -5.88 -19.18
CA PHE A 215 -18.09 -6.85 -18.73
C PHE A 215 -16.71 -6.20 -18.47
N PRO A 216 -15.81 -6.83 -17.68
CA PRO A 216 -16.06 -8.04 -16.91
C PRO A 216 -16.84 -7.78 -15.61
N VAL A 217 -17.58 -8.80 -15.16
CA VAL A 217 -18.33 -8.80 -13.90
C VAL A 217 -17.87 -9.96 -12.99
N ALA A 218 -18.19 -9.85 -11.71
CA ALA A 218 -18.08 -10.92 -10.73
C ALA A 218 -19.48 -11.43 -10.36
N LEU A 219 -19.60 -12.74 -10.15
CA LEU A 219 -20.80 -13.39 -9.62
C LEU A 219 -20.49 -13.88 -8.21
N LYS A 220 -21.29 -13.44 -7.23
CA LYS A 220 -21.09 -13.76 -5.81
C LYS A 220 -22.37 -14.39 -5.26
N ALA A 221 -22.33 -15.69 -4.98
CA ALA A 221 -23.48 -16.39 -4.41
C ALA A 221 -23.80 -15.86 -3.02
N VAL A 222 -25.09 -15.65 -2.74
CA VAL A 222 -25.59 -15.20 -1.44
C VAL A 222 -26.42 -16.31 -0.83
N ALA A 223 -25.93 -16.84 0.29
CA ALA A 223 -26.59 -17.87 1.08
C ALA A 223 -26.15 -17.75 2.54
N PRO A 224 -27.03 -17.99 3.52
CA PRO A 224 -26.66 -18.08 4.94
C PRO A 224 -25.54 -19.09 5.20
N SER A 225 -25.57 -20.25 4.54
CA SER A 225 -24.55 -21.31 4.67
C SER A 225 -23.16 -20.93 4.15
N LEU A 226 -23.05 -19.82 3.41
CA LEU A 226 -21.82 -19.39 2.74
C LEU A 226 -21.10 -18.22 3.42
N LEU A 227 -21.54 -17.72 4.58
CA LEU A 227 -20.93 -16.54 5.23
C LEU A 227 -19.41 -16.66 5.53
N HIS A 228 -18.87 -17.87 5.72
CA HIS A 228 -17.43 -18.13 5.97
C HIS A 228 -16.67 -18.52 4.68
N LYS A 229 -16.77 -17.64 3.68
CA LYS A 229 -16.70 -17.88 2.22
C LYS A 229 -15.33 -18.14 1.56
N SER A 230 -14.26 -18.46 2.31
CA SER A 230 -12.93 -18.79 1.77
C SER A 230 -12.94 -19.84 0.64
N ASP A 231 -13.56 -20.99 0.93
CA ASP A 231 -13.10 -22.25 0.31
C ASP A 231 -14.18 -23.07 -0.42
N LYS A 232 -15.40 -22.55 -0.59
CA LYS A 232 -16.54 -23.33 -1.14
C LYS A 232 -16.89 -23.05 -2.62
N GLY A 233 -16.12 -22.24 -3.33
CA GLY A 233 -16.35 -21.98 -4.76
C GLY A 233 -17.57 -21.09 -5.07
N GLY A 234 -18.15 -20.39 -4.08
CA GLY A 234 -19.30 -19.48 -4.24
C GLY A 234 -19.00 -18.13 -4.91
N LEU A 235 -17.86 -18.04 -5.60
CA LEU A 235 -17.36 -16.83 -6.26
C LEU A 235 -16.92 -17.17 -7.70
N ALA A 236 -17.28 -16.31 -8.65
CA ALA A 236 -16.69 -16.28 -9.98
C ALA A 236 -16.23 -14.85 -10.29
N LEU A 237 -14.97 -14.71 -10.70
CA LEU A 237 -14.35 -13.42 -11.05
C LEU A 237 -14.07 -13.37 -12.55
N ASN A 238 -13.90 -12.16 -13.07
CA ASN A 238 -13.52 -11.94 -14.47
C ASN A 238 -14.44 -12.63 -15.50
N VAL A 239 -15.74 -12.71 -15.20
CA VAL A 239 -16.73 -13.20 -16.16
C VAL A 239 -16.81 -12.18 -17.29
N GLY A 240 -16.42 -12.57 -18.50
CA GLY A 240 -16.13 -11.64 -19.60
C GLY A 240 -17.24 -11.51 -20.63
N ASP A 241 -18.22 -12.41 -20.63
CA ASP A 241 -19.29 -12.48 -21.62
C ASP A 241 -20.53 -13.22 -21.09
N ALA A 242 -21.61 -13.21 -21.88
CA ALA A 242 -22.87 -13.84 -21.50
C ALA A 242 -22.79 -15.38 -21.42
N GLU A 243 -21.90 -16.01 -22.17
CA GLU A 243 -21.73 -17.47 -22.18
C GLU A 243 -21.04 -17.96 -20.90
N SER A 244 -19.92 -17.31 -20.54
CA SER A 244 -19.23 -17.51 -19.26
C SER A 244 -20.13 -17.20 -18.08
N LEU A 245 -20.96 -16.15 -18.16
CA LEU A 245 -21.95 -15.84 -17.13
C LEU A 245 -22.92 -16.99 -16.92
N GLN A 246 -23.48 -17.57 -17.98
CA GLN A 246 -24.40 -18.70 -17.86
C GLN A 246 -23.73 -19.93 -17.25
N ARG A 247 -22.50 -20.25 -17.67
CA ARG A 247 -21.75 -21.38 -17.09
C ARG A 247 -21.50 -21.19 -15.60
N GLU A 248 -21.02 -20.01 -15.21
CA GLU A 248 -20.76 -19.70 -13.81
C GLU A 248 -22.04 -19.61 -12.97
N TRP A 249 -23.14 -19.12 -13.55
CA TRP A 249 -24.45 -19.14 -12.90
C TRP A 249 -24.86 -20.55 -12.50
N GLN A 250 -24.78 -21.50 -13.44
CA GLN A 250 -25.13 -22.90 -13.18
C GLN A 250 -24.21 -23.51 -12.11
N ARG A 251 -22.89 -23.33 -12.25
CA ARG A 251 -21.90 -23.82 -11.30
C ARG A 251 -22.14 -23.29 -9.88
N LEU A 252 -22.49 -22.00 -9.75
CA LEU A 252 -22.73 -21.39 -8.44
C LEU A 252 -23.98 -21.95 -7.75
N HIS A 253 -25.01 -22.34 -8.50
CA HIS A 253 -26.20 -22.97 -7.91
C HIS A 253 -25.92 -24.38 -7.36
N GLU A 254 -24.86 -25.04 -7.82
CA GLU A 254 -24.43 -26.34 -7.29
C GLU A 254 -23.66 -26.21 -5.96
N VAL A 255 -23.25 -24.99 -5.58
CA VAL A 255 -22.42 -24.75 -4.38
C VAL A 255 -23.23 -24.85 -3.08
N ALA A 256 -24.51 -24.46 -3.11
CA ALA A 256 -25.37 -24.51 -1.94
C ALA A 256 -26.86 -24.50 -2.33
N ASP A 257 -27.67 -25.27 -1.60
CA ASP A 257 -29.11 -25.37 -1.84
C ASP A 257 -29.90 -24.16 -1.29
N ASP A 258 -29.31 -23.40 -0.37
CA ASP A 258 -29.93 -22.24 0.31
C ASP A 258 -29.53 -20.90 -0.30
N ILE A 259 -29.13 -20.89 -1.59
CA ILE A 259 -28.82 -19.65 -2.31
C ILE A 259 -30.10 -18.82 -2.46
N THR A 260 -30.07 -17.63 -1.87
CA THR A 260 -31.17 -16.66 -1.97
C THR A 260 -31.05 -15.80 -3.22
N GLY A 261 -29.87 -15.76 -3.86
CA GLY A 261 -29.60 -15.10 -5.13
C GLY A 261 -28.11 -14.95 -5.39
N ILE A 262 -27.76 -14.34 -6.52
CA ILE A 262 -26.36 -14.09 -6.91
C ILE A 262 -26.18 -12.60 -7.17
N VAL A 263 -25.22 -11.99 -6.47
CA VAL A 263 -24.82 -10.61 -6.74
C VAL A 263 -23.96 -10.59 -8.00
N ILE A 264 -24.42 -9.84 -9.00
CA ILE A 264 -23.65 -9.45 -10.19
C ILE A 264 -23.01 -8.11 -9.88
N GLN A 265 -21.69 -8.01 -9.98
CA GLN A 265 -20.97 -6.80 -9.61
C GLN A 265 -19.89 -6.47 -10.63
N LYS A 266 -19.78 -5.20 -11.03
CA LYS A 266 -18.75 -4.74 -11.95
C LYS A 266 -17.35 -4.96 -11.37
N MET A 267 -16.42 -5.49 -12.18
CA MET A 267 -15.01 -5.55 -11.79
C MET A 267 -14.39 -4.14 -11.80
N ALA A 268 -13.73 -3.77 -10.71
CA ALA A 268 -12.90 -2.57 -10.66
C ALA A 268 -11.64 -2.74 -11.54
N PRO A 269 -11.05 -1.65 -12.05
CA PRO A 269 -9.74 -1.70 -12.70
C PRO A 269 -8.67 -2.29 -11.80
N ALA A 270 -7.68 -2.96 -12.39
CA ALA A 270 -6.52 -3.44 -11.64
C ALA A 270 -5.80 -2.27 -10.95
N SER A 271 -5.55 -2.41 -9.65
CA SER A 271 -4.90 -1.41 -8.80
C SER A 271 -4.26 -2.08 -7.58
N ARG A 272 -3.68 -1.28 -6.68
CA ARG A 272 -3.21 -1.76 -5.38
C ARG A 272 -4.40 -2.14 -4.51
N GLU A 273 -4.37 -3.34 -3.95
CA GLU A 273 -5.38 -3.81 -3.00
C GLU A 273 -5.07 -3.28 -1.60
N LEU A 274 -6.09 -2.73 -0.93
CA LEU A 274 -6.01 -2.30 0.46
C LEU A 274 -7.19 -2.88 1.21
N ILE A 275 -6.90 -3.60 2.30
CA ILE A 275 -7.92 -4.09 3.23
C ILE A 275 -7.90 -3.18 4.45
N ILE A 276 -9.05 -2.58 4.76
CA ILE A 276 -9.24 -1.77 5.96
C ILE A 276 -10.15 -2.57 6.90
N GLY A 277 -9.65 -2.86 8.09
CA GLY A 277 -10.42 -3.43 9.19
C GLY A 277 -10.62 -2.39 10.28
N ALA A 278 -11.77 -2.42 10.94
CA ALA A 278 -12.03 -1.65 12.14
C ALA A 278 -12.73 -2.54 13.17
N LYS A 279 -12.30 -2.46 14.43
CA LYS A 279 -12.88 -3.19 15.55
C LYS A 279 -12.97 -2.25 16.74
N ARG A 280 -14.11 -2.27 17.45
CA ARG A 280 -14.15 -1.71 18.81
C ARG A 280 -13.70 -2.78 19.79
N ASP A 281 -12.44 -2.70 20.17
CA ASP A 281 -11.88 -3.58 21.16
C ASP A 281 -12.28 -3.17 22.59
N PRO A 282 -12.64 -4.10 23.48
CA PRO A 282 -13.02 -3.78 24.86
C PRO A 282 -11.93 -3.07 25.67
N SER A 283 -10.66 -3.34 25.36
CA SER A 283 -9.51 -2.78 26.08
C SER A 283 -8.92 -1.56 25.39
N PHE A 284 -8.88 -1.56 24.06
CA PHE A 284 -8.19 -0.52 23.28
C PHE A 284 -9.12 0.51 22.64
N GLY A 285 -10.44 0.31 22.70
CA GLY A 285 -11.40 1.17 22.01
C GLY A 285 -11.37 0.92 20.49
N PRO A 286 -11.71 1.93 19.66
CA PRO A 286 -11.66 1.80 18.19
C PRO A 286 -10.24 1.58 17.69
N VAL A 287 -9.99 0.44 17.04
CA VAL A 287 -8.72 0.02 16.42
C VAL A 287 -8.92 -0.50 15.01
#